data_AF-A0A9Q8P2L3-F1
#
_entry.id   AF-A0A9Q8P2L3-F1
#
_cell.length_a   1.000
_cell.length_b   1.000
_cell.length_c   1.000
_cell.angle_alpha   90.00
_cell.angle_beta   90.00
_cell.angle_gamma   90.00
#
_symmetry.space_group_name_H-M   'P 1'
#
loop_
_entity.id
_entity.type
_entity.pdbx_description
1 polymer ?
#
loop_
_entity_poly.entity_id
_entity_poly.type
_entity_poly.pdbx_seq_one_letter_code
_entity_poly.pdbx_strand_id
1 'polypeptide(L)'
;MSSCKNDVLLDDAFFRQLESQFPGGPQSPWFVYAILILQANDHMDLIGSTWEYVKSETPDEDELLVKARKMREALLKASVLVGFPKGINGCIALRKAILSSSPDLEKKLDQDPSLRQNLQRAEKDARGKAFFSRIYAQHTERVLDNMSNASGGDLFEFAINAVYG
;
A
#
# COMPACT_ATOMS: atom_id res chain seq x y z
N MET A 1 4.00 1.07 35.31
CA MET A 1 2.57 1.33 35.05
C MET A 1 2.22 0.63 33.74
N SER A 2 1.57 -0.53 33.83
CA SER A 2 1.19 -1.33 32.68
C SER A 2 -0.05 -0.69 32.05
N SER A 3 0.09 -0.13 30.86
CA SER A 3 -1.05 0.40 30.09
C SER A 3 -1.89 -0.78 29.63
N CYS A 4 -3.14 -0.84 30.13
CA CYS A 4 -4.16 -1.76 29.65
C CYS A 4 -4.46 -1.37 28.20
N LYS A 5 -3.79 -2.01 27.23
CA LYS A 5 -4.20 -1.93 25.83
C LYS A 5 -5.58 -2.59 25.78
N ASN A 6 -6.63 -1.80 25.58
CA ASN A 6 -7.85 -2.34 25.02
C ASN A 6 -7.45 -2.86 23.65
N ASP A 7 -7.29 -4.17 23.52
CA ASP A 7 -7.05 -4.80 22.22
C ASP A 7 -8.33 -4.60 21.40
N VAL A 8 -8.33 -3.53 20.59
CA VAL A 8 -9.39 -3.26 19.63
C VAL A 8 -9.28 -4.35 18.58
N LEU A 9 -10.09 -5.39 18.70
CA LEU A 9 -10.20 -6.43 17.68
C LEU A 9 -11.16 -5.93 16.60
N LEU A 10 -10.65 -5.77 15.38
CA LEU A 10 -11.48 -5.55 14.19
C LEU A 10 -12.11 -6.89 13.81
N ASP A 11 -13.44 -6.95 13.83
CA ASP A 11 -14.20 -8.14 13.46
C ASP A 11 -14.68 -8.09 12.00
N ASP A 12 -15.22 -9.23 11.52
CA ASP A 12 -15.73 -9.33 10.15
C ASP A 12 -16.88 -8.36 9.88
N ALA A 13 -17.65 -7.98 10.89
CA ALA A 13 -18.77 -7.04 10.73
C ALA A 13 -18.25 -5.64 10.41
N PHE A 14 -17.19 -5.21 11.10
CA PHE A 14 -16.49 -3.97 10.79
C PHE A 14 -15.95 -3.98 9.35
N PHE A 15 -15.26 -5.05 8.94
CA PHE A 15 -14.68 -5.10 7.59
C PHE A 15 -15.75 -5.12 6.50
N ARG A 16 -16.84 -5.89 6.68
CA ARG A 16 -17.99 -5.87 5.76
C ARG A 16 -18.62 -4.49 5.64
N GLN A 17 -18.77 -3.79 6.76
CA GLN A 17 -19.29 -2.43 6.75
C GLN A 17 -18.34 -1.50 6.00
N LEU A 18 -17.03 -1.56 6.28
CA LEU A 18 -16.03 -0.74 5.61
C LEU A 18 -16.04 -0.98 4.10
N GLU A 19 -16.00 -2.24 3.68
CA GLU A 19 -16.06 -2.68 2.29
C GLU A 19 -17.30 -2.13 1.57
N SER A 20 -18.47 -2.13 2.24
CA SER A 20 -19.71 -1.62 1.66
C SER A 20 -19.68 -0.11 1.32
N GLN A 21 -18.75 0.65 1.91
CA GLN A 21 -18.59 2.08 1.63
C GLN A 21 -17.83 2.36 0.33
N PHE A 22 -17.17 1.36 -0.27
CA PHE A 22 -16.37 1.53 -1.48
C PHE A 22 -17.14 1.13 -2.73
N PRO A 23 -17.18 1.99 -3.78
CA PRO A 23 -17.74 1.61 -5.08
C PRO A 23 -17.05 0.35 -5.63
N GLY A 24 -17.84 -0.67 -5.96
CA GLY A 24 -17.34 -1.99 -6.43
C GLY A 24 -17.19 -3.05 -5.32
N GLY A 25 -17.48 -2.72 -4.05
CA GLY A 25 -17.59 -3.67 -2.95
C GLY A 25 -16.35 -4.59 -2.82
N PRO A 26 -16.49 -5.92 -2.86
CA PRO A 26 -15.37 -6.85 -2.68
C PRO A 26 -14.24 -6.71 -3.70
N GLN A 27 -14.59 -6.22 -4.90
CA GLN A 27 -13.66 -6.04 -6.02
C GLN A 27 -12.94 -4.68 -5.97
N SER A 28 -13.37 -3.79 -5.07
CA SER A 28 -12.74 -2.50 -4.83
C SER A 28 -11.42 -2.67 -4.07
N PRO A 29 -10.48 -1.70 -4.16
CA PRO A 29 -9.25 -1.72 -3.38
C PRO A 29 -9.44 -1.26 -1.93
N TRP A 30 -10.61 -1.46 -1.31
CA TRP A 30 -10.93 -0.98 0.05
C TRP A 30 -9.88 -1.38 1.09
N PHE A 31 -9.35 -2.61 0.98
CA PHE A 31 -8.34 -3.15 1.89
C PHE A 31 -7.03 -2.36 1.86
N VAL A 32 -6.71 -1.70 0.74
CA VAL A 32 -5.58 -0.78 0.64
C VAL A 32 -5.81 0.43 1.53
N TYR A 33 -7.00 1.04 1.46
CA TYR A 33 -7.33 2.19 2.29
C TYR A 33 -7.33 1.83 3.77
N ALA A 34 -7.90 0.67 4.13
CA ALA A 34 -7.92 0.17 5.50
C ALA A 34 -6.52 0.14 6.13
N ILE A 35 -5.57 -0.58 5.49
CA ILE A 35 -4.21 -0.70 6.04
C ILE A 35 -3.43 0.62 6.03
N LEU A 36 -3.72 1.54 5.11
CA LEU A 36 -3.07 2.84 5.08
C LEU A 36 -3.52 3.73 6.23
N ILE A 37 -4.81 3.70 6.58
CA ILE A 37 -5.32 4.40 7.77
C ILE A 37 -4.71 3.81 9.04
N LEU A 38 -4.63 2.48 9.14
CA LEU A 38 -3.97 1.82 10.28
C LEU A 38 -2.49 2.21 10.38
N GLN A 39 -1.77 2.19 9.26
CA GLN A 39 -0.37 2.59 9.19
C GLN A 39 -0.16 4.06 9.60
N ALA A 40 -1.00 4.98 9.11
CA ALA A 40 -0.88 6.40 9.40
C ALA A 40 -1.08 6.70 10.90
N ASN A 41 -1.92 5.91 11.58
CA ASN A 41 -2.30 6.10 12.98
C ASN A 41 -1.57 5.15 13.97
N ASP A 42 -0.45 4.55 13.58
CA ASP A 42 0.36 3.66 14.43
C ASP A 42 -0.35 2.39 14.93
N HIS A 43 -1.37 1.92 14.19
CA HIS A 43 -2.13 0.70 14.47
C HIS A 43 -1.70 -0.48 13.58
N MET A 44 -0.39 -0.65 13.36
CA MET A 44 0.15 -1.72 12.50
C MET A 44 -0.18 -3.13 13.03
N ASP A 45 -0.48 -3.27 14.32
CA ASP A 45 -0.96 -4.51 14.94
C ASP A 45 -2.29 -5.01 14.35
N LEU A 46 -3.14 -4.11 13.83
CA LEU A 46 -4.43 -4.43 13.23
C LEU A 46 -4.34 -4.79 11.73
N ILE A 47 -3.16 -4.65 11.11
CA ILE A 47 -2.94 -5.03 9.71
C ILE A 47 -3.13 -6.55 9.52
N GLY A 48 -2.75 -7.35 10.53
CA GLY A 48 -2.96 -8.79 10.51
C GLY A 48 -4.44 -9.19 10.42
N SER A 49 -5.30 -8.57 11.24
CA SER A 49 -6.75 -8.80 11.18
C SER A 49 -7.35 -8.42 9.83
N THR A 50 -6.88 -7.32 9.23
CA THR A 50 -7.30 -6.92 7.88
C THR A 50 -6.91 -7.97 6.84
N TRP A 51 -5.70 -8.52 6.95
CA TRP A 51 -5.24 -9.59 6.06
C TRP A 51 -6.07 -10.87 6.20
N GLU A 52 -6.36 -11.31 7.44
CA GLU A 52 -7.16 -12.53 7.66
C GLU A 52 -8.55 -12.41 7.04
N TYR A 53 -9.21 -11.26 7.17
CA TYR A 53 -10.49 -11.02 6.50
C TYR A 53 -10.36 -11.00 4.98
N VAL A 54 -9.36 -10.31 4.42
CA VAL A 54 -9.13 -10.31 2.97
C VAL A 54 -8.92 -11.73 2.44
N LYS A 55 -8.19 -12.56 3.19
CA LYS A 55 -7.96 -13.97 2.87
C LYS A 55 -9.24 -14.79 2.94
N SER A 56 -10.08 -14.62 3.97
CA SER A 56 -11.34 -15.38 4.08
C SER A 56 -12.31 -15.07 2.94
N GLU A 57 -12.33 -13.83 2.46
CA GLU A 57 -13.22 -13.37 1.39
C GLU A 57 -12.62 -13.53 -0.02
N THR A 58 -11.38 -14.01 -0.15
CA THR A 58 -10.70 -14.20 -1.45
C THR A 58 -10.27 -15.66 -1.62
N PRO A 59 -11.18 -16.55 -2.07
CA PRO A 59 -10.88 -17.97 -2.21
C PRO A 59 -9.93 -18.28 -3.37
N ASP A 60 -9.84 -17.40 -4.37
CA ASP A 60 -8.92 -17.53 -5.50
C ASP A 60 -7.49 -17.13 -5.08
N GLU A 61 -6.54 -18.06 -5.20
CA GLU A 61 -5.16 -17.82 -4.75
C GLU A 61 -4.43 -16.75 -5.57
N ASP A 62 -4.72 -16.64 -6.86
CA ASP A 62 -4.05 -15.68 -7.74
C ASP A 62 -4.57 -14.26 -7.46
N GLU A 63 -5.89 -14.11 -7.24
CA GLU A 63 -6.49 -12.89 -6.75
C GLU A 63 -5.93 -12.50 -5.37
N LEU A 64 -5.81 -13.45 -4.45
CA LEU A 64 -5.25 -13.21 -3.12
C LEU A 64 -3.79 -12.74 -3.20
N LEU A 65 -2.99 -13.34 -4.07
CA LEU A 65 -1.60 -12.92 -4.31
C LEU A 65 -1.55 -11.49 -4.87
N VAL A 66 -2.46 -11.12 -5.78
CA VAL A 66 -2.57 -9.74 -6.29
C VAL A 66 -2.94 -8.78 -5.17
N LYS A 67 -3.88 -9.12 -4.28
CA LYS A 67 -4.24 -8.29 -3.11
C LYS A 67 -3.06 -8.13 -2.16
N ALA A 68 -2.33 -9.20 -1.85
CA ALA A 68 -1.12 -9.14 -1.02
C ALA A 68 -0.05 -8.21 -1.60
N ARG A 69 0.22 -8.30 -2.91
CA ARG A 69 1.15 -7.38 -3.62
C ARG A 69 0.69 -5.93 -3.53
N LYS A 70 -0.61 -5.66 -3.71
CA LYS A 70 -1.19 -4.31 -3.58
C LYS A 70 -1.02 -3.77 -2.16
N MET A 71 -1.27 -4.57 -1.14
CA MET A 71 -1.08 -4.18 0.26
C MET A 71 0.38 -3.83 0.57
N ARG A 72 1.32 -4.71 0.16
CA ARG A 72 2.77 -4.49 0.36
C ARG A 72 3.26 -3.22 -0.34
N GLU A 73 2.86 -3.00 -1.59
CA GLU A 73 3.24 -1.82 -2.37
C GLU A 73 2.61 -0.53 -1.80
N ALA A 74 1.39 -0.59 -1.29
CA ALA A 74 0.72 0.56 -0.66
C ALA A 74 1.45 1.00 0.61
N LEU A 75 1.76 0.07 1.52
CA LEU A 75 2.49 0.35 2.76
C LEU A 75 3.88 0.96 2.49
N LEU A 76 4.57 0.44 1.46
CA LEU A 76 5.85 0.99 1.01
C LEU A 76 5.68 2.42 0.49
N LYS A 77 4.76 2.66 -0.44
CA LYS A 77 4.55 3.98 -1.05
C LYS A 77 4.11 5.03 -0.03
N ALA A 78 3.25 4.66 0.92
CA ALA A 78 2.79 5.60 1.94
C ALA A 78 3.88 6.01 2.95
N SER A 79 4.97 5.24 3.07
CA SER A 79 6.08 5.56 3.98
C SER A 79 6.73 6.93 3.70
N VAL A 80 6.59 7.47 2.48
CA VAL A 80 7.06 8.83 2.15
C VAL A 80 6.21 9.93 2.80
N LEU A 81 4.96 9.62 3.16
CA LEU A 81 4.03 10.55 3.80
C LEU A 81 4.00 10.37 5.32
N VAL A 82 4.07 9.12 5.79
CA VAL A 82 3.90 8.78 7.22
C VAL A 82 5.20 8.40 7.93
N GLY A 83 6.32 8.40 7.21
CA GLY A 83 7.65 8.10 7.72
C GLY A 83 8.06 6.64 7.56
N PHE A 84 9.37 6.42 7.37
CA PHE A 84 9.95 5.08 7.21
C PHE A 84 9.69 4.12 8.37
N PRO A 85 9.70 4.53 9.66
CA PRO A 85 9.39 3.61 10.75
C PRO A 85 8.01 2.96 10.61
N LYS A 86 6.98 3.74 10.22
CA LYS A 86 5.62 3.21 9.99
C LYS A 86 5.56 2.37 8.71
N GLY A 87 6.33 2.74 7.68
CA GLY A 87 6.61 1.92 6.49
C GLY A 87 7.07 0.51 6.85
N ILE A 88 8.19 0.44 7.58
CA ILE A 88 8.84 -0.81 8.00
C ILE A 88 7.90 -1.64 8.86
N ASN A 89 7.31 -1.04 9.90
CA ASN A 89 6.43 -1.76 10.82
C ASN A 89 5.17 -2.28 10.12
N GLY A 90 4.59 -1.51 9.19
CA GLY A 90 3.43 -1.96 8.41
C GLY A 90 3.76 -3.15 7.53
N CYS A 91 4.86 -3.09 6.78
CA CYS A 91 5.32 -4.20 5.94
C CYS A 91 5.66 -5.46 6.75
N ILE A 92 6.30 -5.32 7.91
CA ILE A 92 6.61 -6.44 8.82
C ILE A 92 5.32 -7.07 9.36
N ALA A 93 4.36 -6.26 9.79
CA ALA A 93 3.08 -6.76 10.30
C ALA A 93 2.32 -7.56 9.25
N LEU A 94 2.23 -7.04 8.02
CA LEU A 94 1.62 -7.75 6.89
C LEU A 94 2.37 -9.05 6.59
N ARG A 95 3.69 -9.01 6.46
CA ARG A 95 4.52 -10.19 6.19
C ARG A 95 4.32 -11.27 7.24
N LYS A 96 4.28 -10.90 8.52
CA LYS A 96 4.05 -11.84 9.62
C LYS A 96 2.70 -12.53 9.49
N ALA A 97 1.64 -11.78 9.18
CA ALA A 97 0.29 -12.32 9.02
C ALA A 97 0.21 -13.29 7.82
N ILE A 98 0.74 -12.88 6.66
CA ILE A 98 0.80 -13.74 5.47
C ILE A 98 1.60 -15.01 5.75
N LEU A 99 2.77 -14.90 6.39
CA LEU A 99 3.59 -16.07 6.71
C LEU A 99 2.88 -17.02 7.67
N SER A 100 2.12 -16.52 8.65
CA SER A 100 1.37 -17.38 9.58
C SER A 100 0.17 -18.08 8.93
N SER A 101 -0.51 -17.41 8.00
CA SER A 101 -1.76 -17.90 7.43
C SER A 101 -1.59 -18.65 6.11
N SER A 102 -0.57 -18.27 5.33
CA SER A 102 -0.39 -18.63 3.92
C SER A 102 1.12 -18.70 3.53
N PRO A 103 1.91 -19.62 4.11
CA PRO A 103 3.37 -19.67 3.90
C PRO A 103 3.79 -19.79 2.43
N ASP A 104 3.04 -20.53 1.60
CA ASP A 104 3.36 -20.68 0.19
C ASP A 104 3.09 -19.42 -0.63
N LEU A 105 2.13 -18.59 -0.20
CA LEU A 105 1.90 -17.27 -0.79
C LEU A 105 3.09 -16.34 -0.45
N GLU A 106 3.61 -16.38 0.78
CA GLU A 106 4.80 -15.62 1.15
C GLU A 106 6.03 -16.05 0.33
N LYS A 107 6.22 -17.34 0.06
CA LYS A 107 7.31 -17.81 -0.83
C LYS A 107 7.19 -17.21 -2.23
N LYS A 108 5.98 -17.13 -2.79
CA LYS A 108 5.73 -16.46 -4.10
C LYS A 108 6.08 -14.97 -4.01
N LEU A 109 5.72 -14.29 -2.92
CA LEU A 109 6.03 -12.88 -2.68
C LEU A 109 7.52 -12.60 -2.52
N ASP A 110 8.28 -13.50 -1.88
CA ASP A 110 9.74 -13.38 -1.72
C ASP A 110 10.49 -13.53 -3.06
N GLN A 111 9.86 -14.18 -4.05
CA GLN A 111 10.39 -14.29 -5.42
C GLN A 111 10.10 -13.06 -6.29
N ASP A 112 9.24 -12.14 -5.84
CA ASP A 112 8.94 -10.94 -6.61
C ASP A 112 10.20 -10.06 -6.75
N PRO A 113 10.62 -9.72 -7.98
CA PRO A 113 11.74 -8.82 -8.16
C PRO A 113 11.36 -7.44 -7.65
N SER A 114 12.35 -6.70 -7.16
CA SER A 114 12.13 -5.29 -6.82
C SER A 114 11.74 -4.52 -8.07
N LEU A 115 10.55 -3.89 -8.05
CA LEU A 115 10.03 -3.08 -9.15
C LEU A 115 10.88 -1.84 -9.48
N ARG A 116 11.88 -1.54 -8.63
CA ARG A 116 12.73 -0.34 -8.65
C ARG A 116 14.21 -0.68 -8.82
N GLN A 117 14.61 -1.93 -8.62
CA GLN A 117 16.00 -2.36 -8.72
C GLN A 117 16.40 -2.45 -10.20
N ASN A 118 17.61 -1.97 -10.52
CA ASN A 118 18.23 -2.04 -11.86
C ASN A 118 17.56 -1.24 -12.99
N LEU A 119 16.62 -0.33 -12.71
CA LEU A 119 16.07 0.56 -13.74
C LEU A 119 17.00 1.75 -13.98
N GLN A 120 17.24 2.09 -15.24
CA GLN A 120 17.91 3.32 -15.61
C GLN A 120 17.03 4.53 -15.27
N ARG A 121 17.66 5.69 -15.09
CA ARG A 121 16.97 6.95 -14.77
C ARG A 121 15.83 7.25 -15.75
N ALA A 122 16.10 7.13 -17.05
CA ALA A 122 15.11 7.39 -18.09
C ALA A 122 13.89 6.47 -18.00
N GLU A 123 14.08 5.20 -17.63
CA GLU A 123 12.99 4.23 -17.47
C GLU A 123 12.12 4.54 -16.26
N LYS A 124 12.73 4.93 -15.13
CA LYS A 124 12.00 5.37 -13.94
C LYS A 124 11.15 6.60 -14.26
N ASP A 125 11.73 7.58 -14.96
CA ASP A 125 11.03 8.81 -15.29
C ASP A 125 9.87 8.56 -16.26
N ALA A 126 10.07 7.71 -17.27
CA ALA A 126 9.01 7.32 -18.20
C ALA A 126 7.85 6.59 -17.49
N ARG A 127 8.15 5.61 -16.64
CA ARG A 127 7.14 4.87 -15.86
C ARG A 127 6.41 5.77 -14.87
N GLY A 128 7.16 6.59 -14.14
CA GLY A 128 6.63 7.51 -13.15
C GLY A 128 5.71 8.54 -13.78
N LYS A 129 6.14 9.17 -14.89
CA LYS A 129 5.29 10.11 -15.63
C LYS A 129 4.06 9.42 -16.23
N ALA A 130 4.21 8.23 -16.81
CA ALA A 130 3.06 7.49 -17.35
C ALA A 130 2.02 7.15 -16.27
N PHE A 131 2.45 6.73 -15.08
CA PHE A 131 1.54 6.44 -13.97
C PHE A 131 0.93 7.72 -13.38
N PHE A 132 1.73 8.77 -13.20
CA PHE A 132 1.24 10.08 -12.77
C PHE A 132 0.17 10.64 -13.72
N SER A 133 0.39 10.52 -15.03
CA SER A 133 -0.55 10.95 -16.05
C SER A 133 -1.89 10.22 -15.99
N ARG A 134 -1.89 8.95 -15.56
CA ARG A 134 -3.14 8.20 -15.37
C ARG A 134 -3.96 8.70 -14.19
N ILE A 135 -3.29 9.19 -13.13
CA ILE A 135 -3.96 9.70 -11.92
C ILE A 135 -4.51 11.11 -12.15
N TYR A 136 -3.69 11.99 -12.73
CA TYR A 136 -4.05 13.41 -12.87
C TYR A 136 -4.65 13.76 -14.24
N ALA A 137 -4.62 12.83 -15.19
CA ALA A 137 -5.21 12.95 -16.52
C ALA A 137 -4.89 14.30 -17.19
N GLN A 138 -5.92 15.05 -17.58
CA GLN A 138 -5.80 16.36 -18.23
C GLN A 138 -5.11 17.45 -17.38
N HIS A 139 -4.87 17.21 -16.08
CA HIS A 139 -4.19 18.16 -15.19
C HIS A 139 -2.71 17.85 -14.96
N THR A 140 -2.17 16.81 -15.60
CA THR A 140 -0.82 16.31 -15.34
C THR A 140 0.25 17.40 -15.40
N GLU A 141 0.41 18.08 -16.54
CA GLU A 141 1.48 19.08 -16.70
C GLU A 141 1.33 20.22 -15.69
N ARG A 142 0.09 20.71 -15.45
CA ARG A 142 -0.17 21.75 -14.44
C ARG A 142 0.26 21.31 -13.04
N VAL A 143 0.01 20.06 -12.65
CA VAL A 143 0.41 19.57 -11.32
C VAL A 143 1.93 19.43 -11.25
N LEU A 144 2.58 18.91 -12.29
CA LEU A 144 4.04 18.79 -12.35
C LEU A 144 4.73 20.15 -12.30
N ASP A 145 4.21 21.15 -13.04
CA ASP A 145 4.71 22.52 -13.01
C ASP A 145 4.58 23.13 -11.60
N ASN A 146 3.43 22.94 -10.95
CA ASN A 146 3.23 23.40 -9.58
C ASN A 146 4.20 22.73 -8.60
N MET A 147 4.45 21.43 -8.73
CA MET A 147 5.40 20.71 -7.89
C MET A 147 6.82 21.23 -8.10
N SER A 148 7.23 21.44 -9.35
CA SER A 148 8.53 22.01 -9.69
C SER A 148 8.69 23.42 -9.10
N ASN A 149 7.73 24.30 -9.38
CA ASN A 149 7.74 25.69 -8.91
C ASN A 149 7.74 25.81 -7.38
N ALA A 150 6.99 24.96 -6.68
CA ALA A 150 6.86 25.03 -5.22
C ALA A 150 8.10 24.55 -4.45
N SER A 151 9.02 23.84 -5.12
CA SER A 151 10.15 23.15 -4.46
C SER A 151 11.49 23.35 -5.14
N GLY A 152 11.58 24.18 -6.19
CA GLY A 152 12.79 24.33 -6.99
C GLY A 152 13.11 23.09 -7.84
N GLY A 153 12.11 22.28 -8.18
CA GLY A 153 12.24 21.06 -8.97
C GLY A 153 12.22 19.77 -8.14
N ASP A 154 12.59 19.82 -6.86
CA ASP A 154 12.82 18.61 -6.06
C ASP A 154 11.56 17.77 -5.82
N LEU A 155 10.39 18.39 -5.62
CA LEU A 155 9.14 17.66 -5.42
C LEU A 155 8.69 16.94 -6.70
N PHE A 156 8.93 17.55 -7.87
CA PHE A 156 8.71 16.89 -9.16
C PHE A 156 9.64 15.68 -9.31
N GLU A 157 10.95 15.89 -9.10
CA GLU A 157 11.99 14.87 -9.20
C GLU A 157 11.70 13.70 -8.24
N PHE A 158 11.39 14.01 -6.98
CA PHE A 158 11.07 13.03 -5.96
C PHE A 158 9.81 12.21 -6.32
N ALA A 159 8.73 12.87 -6.73
CA ALA A 159 7.50 12.16 -7.05
C ALA A 159 7.67 11.24 -8.25
N ILE A 160 8.24 11.74 -9.36
CA ILE A 160 8.37 10.97 -10.58
C ILE A 160 9.39 9.85 -10.41
N ASN A 161 10.56 10.13 -9.84
CA ASN A 161 11.64 9.16 -9.79
C ASN A 161 11.56 8.17 -8.62
N ALA A 162 11.15 8.64 -7.43
CA ALA A 162 11.22 7.84 -6.20
C ALA A 162 9.87 7.24 -5.79
N VAL A 163 8.75 7.92 -6.07
CA VAL A 163 7.42 7.48 -5.63
C VAL A 163 6.69 6.70 -6.72
N TYR A 164 6.59 7.27 -7.93
CA TYR A 164 5.77 6.74 -9.01
C TYR A 164 6.55 5.89 -10.04
N GLY A 165 7.85 6.13 -10.22
CA GLY A 165 8.76 5.39 -11.12
C GLY A 165 9.12 4.01 -10.60
#